data_AF-A0A965Y7V3-F1
#
_entry.id   AF-A0A965Y7V3-F1
#
_cell.length_a   1.000
_cell.length_b   1.000
_cell.length_c   1.000
_cell.angle_alpha   90.00
_cell.angle_beta   90.00
_cell.angle_gamma   90.00
#
_symmetry.space_group_name_H-M   'P 1'
#
loop_
_entity.id
_entity.type
_entity.pdbx_description
1 polymer ?
#
loop_
_entity_poly.entity_id
_entity_poly.type
_entity_poly.pdbx_seq_one_letter_code
_entity_poly.pdbx_strand_id
1 'polypeptide(L)'
;MEKGELSAQRFTLFIQELPREENLIAMNNQNSYTVEKYTDIVGGSSEMCGKVHDGDVIIAETPPGCWGPMITPHLKSGHEVTCPVEVAGTEPGDTIALFVERIEVLSDYAASGTGRKNPENFGKDPSLHAKCPACGTYYPKTVLKGIGAEAIKCSGCGQSIIPQDIANGYTVVIDEATKLAVSLPAEMAEEAARKTERGDVYLPRG
;
A
#
# COMPACT_ATOMS: atom_id res chain seq x y z
N MET A 1 -39.84 -6.97 24.43
CA MET A 1 -38.63 -6.92 23.60
C MET A 1 -38.93 -6.01 22.42
N GLU A 2 -38.57 -4.74 22.56
CA GLU A 2 -38.64 -3.79 21.45
C GLU A 2 -37.60 -4.19 20.41
N LYS A 3 -38.02 -4.16 19.14
CA LYS A 3 -37.12 -4.38 18.00
C LYS A 3 -36.24 -3.14 17.90
N GLY A 4 -34.97 -3.26 18.28
CA GLY A 4 -33.99 -2.20 18.01
C GLY A 4 -33.87 -1.98 16.52
N GLU A 5 -34.09 -0.74 16.06
CA GLU A 5 -33.75 -0.32 14.71
C GLU A 5 -32.24 -0.44 14.54
N LEU A 6 -31.80 -1.28 13.60
CA LEU A 6 -30.41 -1.34 13.17
C LEU A 6 -30.16 -0.10 12.29
N SER A 7 -29.46 0.88 12.86
CA SER A 7 -28.90 2.02 12.12
C SER A 7 -27.73 1.50 11.27
N ALA A 8 -27.98 1.19 10.00
CA ALA A 8 -26.92 0.88 9.05
C ALA A 8 -26.37 2.19 8.45
N GLN A 9 -25.14 2.55 8.83
CA GLN A 9 -24.45 3.69 8.23
C GLN A 9 -23.80 3.28 6.90
N ARG A 10 -23.98 4.09 5.86
CA ARG A 10 -23.45 3.92 4.49
C ARG A 10 -22.30 4.88 4.25
N PHE A 11 -21.15 4.36 3.82
CA PHE A 11 -20.01 5.17 3.40
C PHE A 11 -19.58 4.77 2.00
N THR A 12 -19.10 5.74 1.25
CA THR A 12 -18.60 5.50 -0.10
C THR A 12 -17.07 5.56 -0.11
N LEU A 13 -16.41 4.48 -0.52
CA LEU A 13 -14.96 4.40 -0.66
C LEU A 13 -14.57 4.63 -2.13
N PHE A 14 -13.73 5.64 -2.37
CA PHE A 14 -13.03 5.90 -3.62
C PHE A 14 -11.55 5.55 -3.43
N ILE A 15 -10.99 4.79 -4.38
CA ILE A 15 -9.55 4.55 -4.50
C ILE A 15 -9.10 5.35 -5.74
N GLN A 16 -8.25 6.37 -5.54
CA GLN A 16 -8.24 7.65 -6.28
C GLN A 16 -7.10 7.82 -7.31
N GLU A 17 -7.35 8.51 -8.44
CA GLU A 17 -6.73 9.79 -8.89
C GLU A 17 -7.71 10.97 -8.84
N LEU A 18 -7.16 12.19 -8.71
CA LEU A 18 -7.88 13.47 -8.66
C LEU A 18 -8.91 13.60 -9.79
N PRO A 19 -10.14 14.05 -9.50
CA PRO A 19 -11.22 14.04 -10.48
C PRO A 19 -10.96 15.02 -11.64
N ARG A 20 -11.25 14.58 -12.87
CA ARG A 20 -11.44 15.47 -14.03
C ARG A 20 -12.62 16.40 -13.77
N GLU A 21 -12.59 17.63 -14.30
CA GLU A 21 -13.54 18.73 -14.01
C GLU A 21 -15.03 18.33 -14.09
N GLU A 22 -15.37 17.38 -14.96
CA GLU A 22 -16.74 16.90 -15.18
C GLU A 22 -17.30 16.09 -13.99
N ASN A 23 -16.43 15.45 -13.19
CA ASN A 23 -16.81 14.67 -12.01
C ASN A 23 -16.97 15.53 -10.74
N LEU A 24 -16.48 16.77 -10.73
CA LEU A 24 -16.67 17.70 -9.61
C LEU A 24 -18.14 18.12 -9.44
N ILE A 25 -18.92 18.10 -10.52
CA ILE A 25 -20.32 18.58 -10.53
C ILE A 25 -21.25 17.64 -9.76
N ALA A 26 -20.97 16.32 -9.74
CA ALA A 26 -21.74 15.34 -8.96
C ALA A 26 -21.29 15.25 -7.48
N MET A 27 -20.03 15.59 -7.18
CA MET A 27 -19.47 15.60 -5.81
C MET A 27 -19.93 16.81 -4.96
N ASN A 28 -20.57 17.81 -5.57
CA ASN A 28 -20.87 19.10 -4.95
C ASN A 28 -21.85 19.10 -3.76
N ASN A 29 -22.32 17.93 -3.28
CA ASN A 29 -23.18 17.82 -2.09
C ASN A 29 -22.73 16.76 -1.05
N GLN A 30 -21.60 16.07 -1.22
CA GLN A 30 -21.09 15.07 -0.26
C GLN A 30 -19.72 15.48 0.28
N ASN A 31 -19.53 15.40 1.60
CA ASN A 31 -18.20 15.63 2.18
C ASN A 31 -17.28 14.45 1.84
N SER A 32 -16.00 14.75 1.60
CA SER A 32 -14.99 13.74 1.34
C SER A 32 -13.78 13.90 2.25
N TYR A 33 -13.17 12.78 2.66
CA TYR A 33 -11.94 12.73 3.43
C TYR A 33 -10.88 11.92 2.69
N THR A 34 -9.71 12.51 2.44
CA THR A 34 -8.58 11.83 1.81
C THR A 34 -7.60 11.31 2.85
N VAL A 35 -7.27 10.03 2.82
CA VAL A 35 -6.30 9.41 3.73
C VAL A 35 -4.90 9.59 3.16
N GLU A 36 -4.06 10.36 3.85
CA GLU A 36 -2.69 10.69 3.40
C GLU A 36 -1.59 9.94 4.18
N LYS A 37 -1.97 9.20 5.23
CA LYS A 37 -1.05 8.53 6.13
C LYS A 37 -1.23 7.01 6.07
N TYR A 38 -0.14 6.30 6.34
CA TYR A 38 -0.08 4.85 6.39
C TYR A 38 0.29 4.34 7.78
N THR A 39 -0.04 3.08 8.05
CA THR A 39 0.40 2.37 9.25
C THR A 39 0.67 0.91 8.94
N ASP A 40 1.65 0.33 9.64
CA ASP A 40 1.98 -1.08 9.59
C ASP A 40 1.31 -1.89 10.71
N ILE A 41 0.57 -1.24 11.62
CA ILE A 41 -0.09 -1.91 12.75
C ILE A 41 -1.52 -1.40 12.94
N VAL A 42 -2.48 -2.32 12.84
CA VAL A 42 -3.90 -2.07 13.15
C VAL A 42 -4.32 -2.89 14.36
N GLY A 43 -4.86 -2.22 15.38
CA GLY A 43 -5.46 -2.86 16.55
C GLY A 43 -5.19 -2.09 17.85
N GLY A 44 -6.09 -2.25 18.83
CA GLY A 44 -5.98 -1.53 20.10
C GLY A 44 -6.24 -0.03 19.95
N SER A 45 -5.34 0.80 20.49
CA SER A 45 -5.42 2.27 20.45
C SER A 45 -4.68 2.88 19.25
N SER A 46 -4.78 2.27 18.07
CA SER A 46 -4.21 2.83 16.84
C SER A 46 -4.64 4.28 16.65
N GLU A 47 -3.73 5.13 16.21
CA GLU A 47 -4.06 6.52 15.85
C GLU A 47 -5.07 6.52 14.69
N MET A 48 -6.15 7.28 14.85
CA MET A 48 -7.09 7.57 13.77
C MET A 48 -6.61 8.82 13.04
N CYS A 49 -6.49 8.76 11.73
CA CYS A 49 -5.94 9.87 10.96
C CYS A 49 -6.98 10.93 10.57
N GLY A 50 -8.27 10.59 10.64
CA GLY A 50 -9.37 11.50 10.35
C GLY A 50 -10.70 10.95 10.85
N LYS A 51 -11.75 11.76 10.67
CA LYS A 51 -13.11 11.45 11.10
C LYS A 51 -14.11 11.74 9.99
N VAL A 52 -15.02 10.81 9.73
CA VAL A 52 -16.08 10.91 8.73
C VAL A 52 -17.45 10.66 9.36
N HIS A 53 -18.52 11.10 8.69
CA HIS A 53 -19.91 10.89 9.09
C HIS A 53 -20.65 10.04 8.05
N ASP A 54 -21.74 9.39 8.48
CA ASP A 54 -22.62 8.63 7.58
C ASP A 54 -22.95 9.40 6.29
N GLY A 55 -22.73 8.76 5.14
CA GLY A 55 -22.89 9.35 3.80
C GLY A 55 -21.64 10.03 3.23
N ASP A 56 -20.57 10.20 4.02
CA ASP A 56 -19.31 10.78 3.56
C ASP A 56 -18.54 9.82 2.65
N VAL A 57 -17.64 10.42 1.87
CA VAL A 57 -16.75 9.75 0.94
C VAL A 57 -15.35 9.61 1.54
N ILE A 58 -14.80 8.40 1.60
CA ILE A 58 -13.38 8.18 1.91
C ILE A 58 -12.62 8.02 0.61
N ILE A 59 -11.49 8.72 0.50
CA ILE A 59 -10.59 8.65 -0.64
C ILE A 59 -9.24 8.13 -0.16
N ALA A 60 -8.74 7.03 -0.73
CA ALA A 60 -7.49 6.44 -0.26
C ALA A 60 -6.66 5.82 -1.39
N GLU A 61 -5.35 6.05 -1.34
CA GLU A 61 -4.37 5.29 -2.14
C GLU A 61 -3.86 4.13 -1.28
N THR A 62 -4.02 2.90 -1.74
CA THR A 62 -3.48 1.73 -1.02
C THR A 62 -2.00 1.56 -1.34
N PRO A 63 -1.14 1.35 -0.34
CA PRO A 63 0.28 1.08 -0.59
C PRO A 63 0.41 -0.23 -1.38
N PRO A 64 1.51 -0.43 -2.11
CA PRO A 64 1.73 -1.66 -2.86
C PRO A 64 1.73 -2.85 -1.90
N GLY A 65 1.03 -3.93 -2.25
CA GLY A 65 0.93 -5.13 -1.41
C GLY A 65 2.23 -5.94 -1.39
N CYS A 66 2.29 -6.98 -2.23
CA CYS A 66 3.51 -7.78 -2.35
C CYS A 66 4.67 -6.91 -2.83
N TRP A 67 5.85 -7.13 -2.25
CA TRP A 67 7.12 -6.49 -2.62
C TRP A 67 7.27 -5.00 -2.32
N GLY A 68 6.31 -4.33 -1.67
CA GLY A 68 6.53 -3.01 -1.07
C GLY A 68 6.91 -3.15 0.41
N PRO A 69 5.93 -3.28 1.32
CA PRO A 69 6.17 -3.50 2.73
C PRO A 69 7.04 -4.73 3.04
N MET A 70 6.85 -5.82 2.28
CA MET A 70 7.61 -7.08 2.48
C MET A 70 9.13 -6.94 2.30
N ILE A 71 9.59 -5.96 1.51
CA ILE A 71 11.02 -5.70 1.29
C ILE A 71 11.50 -4.46 2.03
N THR A 72 10.68 -3.90 2.92
CA THR A 72 10.95 -2.66 3.66
C THR A 72 11.17 -2.98 5.15
N PRO A 73 12.41 -3.31 5.56
CA PRO A 73 12.75 -3.77 6.91
C PRO A 73 12.27 -2.91 8.08
N HIS A 74 12.05 -1.62 7.85
CA HIS A 74 11.62 -0.72 8.92
C HIS A 74 10.20 -1.02 9.42
N LEU A 75 9.35 -1.55 8.54
CA LEU A 75 7.98 -1.91 8.87
C LEU A 75 7.94 -3.17 9.72
N LYS A 76 6.96 -3.22 10.62
CA LYS A 76 6.73 -4.32 11.57
C LYS A 76 5.59 -5.24 11.13
N SER A 77 5.26 -5.21 9.85
CA SER A 77 4.21 -5.99 9.22
C SER A 77 4.60 -6.34 7.79
N GLY A 78 4.10 -7.47 7.30
CA GLY A 78 4.20 -7.81 5.87
C GLY A 78 3.32 -6.95 4.97
N HIS A 79 2.44 -6.13 5.57
CA HIS A 79 1.58 -5.19 4.89
C HIS A 79 1.63 -3.83 5.59
N GLU A 80 1.61 -2.79 4.78
CA GLU A 80 1.24 -1.46 5.20
C GLU A 80 -0.20 -1.22 4.74
N VAL A 81 -0.96 -0.44 5.50
CA VAL A 81 -2.34 -0.08 5.16
C VAL A 81 -2.53 1.41 5.34
N THR A 82 -3.55 1.95 4.69
CA THR A 82 -4.01 3.31 4.95
C THR A 82 -4.39 3.44 6.42
N CYS A 83 -4.03 4.57 7.02
CA CYS A 83 -4.32 4.82 8.43
C CYS A 83 -5.83 4.73 8.71
N PRO A 84 -6.24 4.14 9.85
CA PRO A 84 -7.64 4.05 10.23
C PRO A 84 -8.35 5.41 10.24
N VAL A 85 -9.62 5.40 9.82
CA VAL A 85 -10.51 6.57 9.82
C VAL A 85 -11.63 6.30 10.81
N GLU A 86 -11.85 7.25 11.72
CA GLU A 86 -12.94 7.21 12.68
C GLU A 86 -14.27 7.46 11.97
N VAL A 87 -15.27 6.65 12.28
CA VAL A 87 -16.64 6.93 11.91
C VAL A 87 -17.37 7.59 13.08
N ALA A 88 -17.90 8.78 12.86
CA ALA A 88 -18.51 9.59 13.90
C ALA A 88 -19.80 8.94 14.44
N GLY A 89 -19.86 8.81 15.77
CA GLY A 89 -21.07 8.35 16.45
C GLY A 89 -21.30 6.85 16.42
N THR A 90 -20.31 6.05 15.99
CA THR A 90 -20.39 4.58 16.08
C THR A 90 -19.96 4.06 17.44
N GLU A 91 -20.63 3.02 17.91
CA GLU A 91 -20.30 2.27 19.12
C GLU A 91 -20.00 0.79 18.81
N PRO A 92 -19.30 0.07 19.70
CA PRO A 92 -19.10 -1.37 19.55
C PRO A 92 -20.43 -2.12 19.43
N GLY A 93 -20.62 -2.82 18.30
CA GLY A 93 -21.87 -3.52 17.97
C GLY A 93 -22.59 -2.92 16.77
N ASP A 94 -22.25 -1.69 16.39
CA ASP A 94 -22.76 -1.06 15.16
C ASP A 94 -22.21 -1.74 13.91
N THR A 95 -22.94 -1.57 12.80
CA THR A 95 -22.54 -2.06 11.49
C THR A 95 -22.26 -0.91 10.55
N ILE A 96 -21.09 -0.95 9.92
CA ILE A 96 -20.68 0.00 8.88
C ILE A 96 -20.81 -0.70 7.53
N ALA A 97 -21.53 -0.09 6.59
CA ALA A 97 -21.56 -0.51 5.19
C ALA A 97 -20.63 0.36 4.35
N LEU A 98 -19.64 -0.28 3.70
CA LEU A 98 -18.74 0.37 2.75
C LEU A 98 -19.18 0.05 1.32
N PHE A 99 -19.36 1.08 0.50
CA PHE A 99 -19.69 1.00 -0.91
C PHE A 99 -18.47 1.44 -1.72
N VAL A 100 -17.86 0.52 -2.46
CA VAL A 100 -16.75 0.89 -3.36
C VAL A 100 -17.32 1.51 -4.62
N GLU A 101 -17.13 2.81 -4.79
CA GLU A 101 -17.69 3.52 -5.95
C GLU A 101 -16.72 3.68 -7.10
N ARG A 102 -15.43 3.74 -6.80
CA ARG A 102 -14.40 3.76 -7.83
C ARG A 102 -13.12 3.11 -7.36
N ILE A 103 -12.52 2.35 -8.27
CA ILE A 103 -11.14 1.86 -8.16
C ILE A 103 -10.41 2.33 -9.42
N GLU A 104 -9.25 2.94 -9.22
CA GLU A 104 -8.33 3.34 -10.28
C GLU A 104 -7.00 2.61 -10.13
N VAL A 105 -6.45 2.16 -11.26
CA VAL A 105 -5.14 1.52 -11.30
C VAL A 105 -4.11 2.62 -11.57
N LEU A 106 -3.22 2.85 -10.60
CA LEU A 106 -2.23 3.93 -10.68
C LEU A 106 -0.93 3.51 -11.36
N SER A 107 -0.64 2.21 -11.39
CA SER A 107 0.61 1.69 -11.95
C SER A 107 0.39 1.00 -13.28
N ASP A 108 1.14 1.42 -14.29
CA ASP A 108 1.22 0.74 -15.59
C ASP A 108 1.96 -0.60 -15.51
N TYR A 109 2.66 -0.86 -14.40
CA TYR A 109 3.48 -2.05 -14.22
C TYR A 109 3.06 -2.85 -12.99
N ALA A 110 3.18 -4.17 -13.09
CA ALA A 110 3.04 -5.06 -11.93
C ALA A 110 4.13 -6.13 -11.96
N ALA A 111 4.57 -6.54 -10.77
CA ALA A 111 5.53 -7.64 -10.61
C ALA A 111 4.95 -8.71 -9.68
N SER A 112 5.15 -9.97 -10.05
CA SER A 112 4.71 -11.11 -9.25
C SER A 112 5.67 -12.28 -9.43
N GLY A 113 5.58 -13.26 -8.54
CA GLY A 113 6.48 -14.40 -8.55
C GLY A 113 6.41 -15.25 -7.30
N THR A 114 7.31 -16.22 -7.23
CA THR A 114 7.51 -17.08 -6.06
C THR A 114 8.56 -16.46 -5.14
N GLY A 115 8.26 -16.34 -3.85
CA GLY A 115 9.19 -15.74 -2.89
C GLY A 115 10.28 -16.70 -2.41
N ARG A 116 11.45 -16.13 -2.09
CA ARG A 116 12.55 -16.78 -1.37
C ARG A 116 12.92 -15.96 -0.15
N LYS A 117 13.10 -16.63 0.97
CA LYS A 117 13.52 -16.01 2.24
C LYS A 117 15.05 -15.90 2.27
N ASN A 118 15.56 -14.82 2.85
CA ASN A 118 16.98 -14.58 3.08
C ASN A 118 17.28 -14.71 4.59
N PRO A 119 17.65 -15.90 5.11
CA PRO A 119 17.69 -16.18 6.55
C PRO A 119 18.62 -15.27 7.36
N GLU A 120 19.67 -14.74 6.75
CA GLU A 120 20.60 -13.81 7.40
C GLU A 120 19.96 -12.44 7.68
N ASN A 121 18.88 -12.09 6.98
CA ASN A 121 18.23 -10.78 7.02
C ASN A 121 17.03 -10.71 7.98
N PHE A 122 16.76 -11.77 8.75
CA PHE A 122 15.68 -11.77 9.75
C PHE A 122 15.96 -12.76 10.90
N GLY A 123 15.34 -12.53 12.05
CA GLY A 123 15.51 -13.41 13.22
C GLY A 123 14.48 -14.54 13.35
N LYS A 124 13.23 -14.30 12.92
CA LYS A 124 12.13 -15.28 13.03
C LYS A 124 11.29 -15.31 11.76
N ASP A 125 10.52 -14.25 11.52
CA ASP A 125 9.70 -14.07 10.33
C ASP A 125 10.29 -12.95 9.47
N PRO A 126 10.46 -13.15 8.15
CA PRO A 126 11.02 -12.13 7.27
C PRO A 126 10.18 -10.84 7.21
N SER A 127 8.88 -10.93 7.42
CA SER A 127 7.92 -9.82 7.32
C SER A 127 7.76 -9.04 8.62
N LEU A 128 8.15 -9.64 9.75
CA LEU A 128 7.91 -9.09 11.10
C LEU A 128 9.16 -8.92 11.93
N HIS A 129 10.32 -9.41 11.50
CA HIS A 129 11.51 -9.48 12.35
C HIS A 129 12.81 -9.29 11.55
N ALA A 130 12.81 -8.31 10.65
CA ALA A 130 13.95 -7.96 9.83
C ALA A 130 15.16 -7.53 10.68
N LYS A 131 16.34 -8.00 10.28
CA LYS A 131 17.61 -7.77 10.97
C LYS A 131 18.70 -7.53 9.94
N CYS A 132 19.49 -6.47 10.12
CA CYS A 132 20.64 -6.25 9.24
C CYS A 132 21.71 -7.32 9.50
N PRO A 133 22.19 -8.04 8.46
CA PRO A 133 23.20 -9.09 8.64
C PRO A 133 24.58 -8.52 9.02
N ALA A 134 24.87 -7.27 8.64
CA ALA A 134 26.17 -6.65 8.90
C ALA A 134 26.26 -5.96 10.28
N CYS A 135 25.28 -5.14 10.65
CA CYS A 135 25.32 -4.38 11.92
C CYS A 135 24.39 -4.94 13.01
N GLY A 136 23.57 -5.94 12.71
CA GLY A 136 22.70 -6.61 13.68
C GLY A 136 21.46 -5.80 14.11
N THR A 137 21.30 -4.57 13.62
CA THR A 137 20.14 -3.72 13.93
C THR A 137 18.84 -4.35 13.45
N TYR A 138 17.85 -4.43 14.34
CA TYR A 138 16.49 -4.84 14.01
C TYR A 138 15.67 -3.65 13.50
N TYR A 139 14.79 -3.90 12.55
CA TYR A 139 13.93 -2.91 11.90
C TYR A 139 14.68 -1.64 11.43
N PRO A 140 15.86 -1.78 10.81
CA PRO A 140 16.64 -0.61 10.46
C PRO A 140 15.87 0.21 9.43
N LYS A 141 15.98 1.54 9.53
CA LYS A 141 15.62 2.40 8.41
C LYS A 141 16.44 1.99 7.19
N THR A 142 15.81 2.06 6.03
CA THR A 142 16.43 1.73 4.75
C THR A 142 16.38 2.92 3.80
N VAL A 143 17.24 2.87 2.79
CA VAL A 143 17.23 3.77 1.65
C VAL A 143 17.25 2.95 0.38
N LEU A 144 16.50 3.40 -0.62
CA LEU A 144 16.55 2.84 -1.97
C LEU A 144 17.80 3.36 -2.68
N LYS A 145 18.61 2.47 -3.26
CA LYS A 145 19.79 2.79 -4.08
C LYS A 145 19.83 1.90 -5.31
N GLY A 146 19.42 2.44 -6.45
CA GLY A 146 19.35 1.69 -7.71
C GLY A 146 18.11 0.81 -7.81
N ILE A 147 18.19 -0.19 -8.68
CA ILE A 147 17.12 -1.16 -8.95
C ILE A 147 17.57 -2.60 -8.63
N GLY A 148 16.60 -3.51 -8.50
CA GLY A 148 16.85 -4.94 -8.33
C GLY A 148 17.01 -5.41 -6.89
N ALA A 149 17.43 -6.68 -6.72
CA ALA A 149 17.44 -7.39 -5.44
C ALA A 149 18.37 -6.79 -4.37
N GLU A 150 19.29 -5.92 -4.78
CA GLU A 150 20.25 -5.29 -3.89
C GLU A 150 19.92 -3.83 -3.58
N ALA A 151 18.80 -3.29 -4.05
CA ALA A 151 18.52 -1.87 -4.01
C ALA A 151 18.17 -1.33 -2.61
N ILE A 152 17.61 -2.18 -1.73
CA ILE A 152 17.22 -1.78 -0.38
C ILE A 152 18.41 -1.89 0.57
N LYS A 153 18.98 -0.73 0.95
CA LYS A 153 20.18 -0.66 1.80
C LYS A 153 19.85 -0.18 3.21
N CYS A 154 20.48 -0.78 4.21
CA CYS A 154 20.44 -0.31 5.59
C CYS A 154 21.04 1.10 5.69
N SER A 155 20.31 2.06 6.25
CA SER A 155 20.79 3.44 6.39
C SER A 155 21.98 3.58 7.32
N GLY A 156 22.20 2.62 8.24
CA GLY A 156 23.29 2.65 9.21
C GLY A 156 24.64 2.16 8.69
N CYS A 157 24.66 1.16 7.82
CA CYS A 157 25.92 0.54 7.35
C CYS A 157 26.00 0.34 5.82
N GLY A 158 24.93 0.65 5.08
CA GLY A 158 24.87 0.52 3.62
C GLY A 158 24.69 -0.91 3.10
N GLN A 159 24.62 -1.91 3.98
CA GLN A 159 24.44 -3.30 3.58
C GLN A 159 23.03 -3.55 3.01
N SER A 160 22.94 -4.41 2.00
CA SER A 160 21.65 -4.86 1.46
C SER A 160 20.85 -5.62 2.52
N ILE A 161 19.56 -5.34 2.62
CA ILE A 161 18.69 -5.93 3.64
C ILE A 161 17.29 -6.15 3.10
N ILE A 162 17.15 -7.08 2.15
CA ILE A 162 15.84 -7.61 1.76
C ILE A 162 15.59 -8.93 2.51
N PRO A 163 14.62 -9.02 3.43
CA PRO A 163 14.34 -10.26 4.17
C PRO A 163 13.73 -11.38 3.32
N GLN A 164 12.99 -11.03 2.29
CA GLN A 164 12.39 -11.95 1.33
C GLN A 164 12.34 -11.31 -0.06
N ASP A 165 12.81 -12.01 -1.07
CA ASP A 165 12.87 -11.54 -2.46
C ASP A 165 12.13 -12.47 -3.43
N ILE A 166 12.11 -12.11 -4.71
CA ILE A 166 11.54 -12.91 -5.78
C ILE A 166 12.58 -13.92 -6.25
N ALA A 167 12.28 -15.22 -6.12
CA ALA A 167 13.11 -16.30 -6.64
C ALA A 167 12.92 -16.48 -8.15
N ASN A 168 11.66 -16.49 -8.58
CA ASN A 168 11.23 -16.56 -9.98
C ASN A 168 10.07 -15.61 -10.11
N GLY A 169 10.17 -14.62 -10.98
CA GLY A 169 9.09 -13.67 -11.18
C GLY A 169 9.09 -13.10 -12.57
N TYR A 170 8.09 -12.28 -12.80
CA TYR A 170 7.84 -11.62 -14.06
C TYR A 170 7.33 -10.22 -13.77
N THR A 171 7.61 -9.32 -14.70
CA THR A 171 7.03 -7.98 -14.74
C THR A 171 6.09 -7.94 -15.93
N VAL A 172 4.90 -7.39 -15.74
CA VAL A 172 3.96 -7.09 -16.82
C VAL A 172 3.82 -5.58 -16.96
N VAL A 173 3.56 -5.14 -18.19
CA VAL A 173 2.95 -3.83 -18.46
C VAL A 173 1.46 -4.05 -18.69
N ILE A 174 0.63 -3.16 -18.18
CA ILE A 174 -0.83 -3.18 -18.27
C ILE A 174 -1.25 -2.04 -19.18
N ASP A 175 -2.02 -2.35 -20.22
CA ASP A 175 -2.65 -1.33 -21.05
C ASP A 175 -4.10 -1.11 -20.57
N GLU A 176 -4.36 0.08 -20.04
CA GLU A 176 -5.68 0.42 -19.51
C GLU A 176 -6.77 0.40 -20.59
N ALA A 177 -6.45 0.76 -21.83
CA ALA A 177 -7.43 0.86 -22.91
C ALA A 177 -7.92 -0.52 -23.36
N THR A 178 -7.00 -1.47 -23.52
CA THR A 178 -7.32 -2.84 -23.95
C THR A 178 -7.58 -3.81 -22.80
N LYS A 179 -7.26 -3.42 -21.56
CA LYS A 179 -7.28 -4.28 -20.36
C LYS A 179 -6.40 -5.53 -20.49
N LEU A 180 -5.37 -5.46 -21.35
CA LEU A 180 -4.39 -6.54 -21.52
C LEU A 180 -3.16 -6.28 -20.66
N ALA A 181 -2.56 -7.37 -20.15
CA ALA A 181 -1.27 -7.35 -19.48
C ALA A 181 -0.27 -8.19 -20.28
N VAL A 182 0.91 -7.65 -20.55
CA VAL A 182 1.95 -8.30 -21.36
C VAL A 182 3.23 -8.42 -20.56
N SER A 183 3.77 -9.63 -20.47
CA SER A 183 5.05 -9.89 -19.81
C SER A 183 6.20 -9.21 -20.55
N LEU A 184 7.05 -8.52 -19.79
CA LEU A 184 8.20 -7.81 -20.31
C LEU A 184 9.43 -8.73 -20.36
N PRO A 185 10.26 -8.65 -21.42
CA PRO A 185 11.60 -9.21 -21.39
C PRO A 185 12.46 -8.45 -20.37
N ALA A 186 13.56 -9.07 -19.92
CA ALA A 186 14.43 -8.54 -18.86
C ALA A 186 14.85 -7.08 -19.08
N GLU A 187 15.31 -6.74 -20.29
CA GLU A 187 15.74 -5.38 -20.64
C GLU A 187 14.62 -4.33 -20.47
N MET A 188 13.38 -4.69 -20.81
CA MET A 188 12.22 -3.80 -20.65
C MET A 188 11.75 -3.70 -19.20
N ALA A 189 11.86 -4.79 -18.43
CA ALA A 189 11.59 -4.76 -17.00
C ALA A 189 12.60 -3.86 -16.25
N GLU A 190 13.88 -3.91 -16.63
CA GLU A 190 14.89 -2.98 -16.12
C GLU A 190 14.59 -1.53 -16.50
N GLU A 191 14.20 -1.26 -17.74
CA GLU A 191 13.82 0.09 -18.15
C GLU A 191 12.58 0.60 -17.41
N ALA A 192 11.58 -0.26 -17.15
CA ALA A 192 10.44 0.09 -16.32
C ALA A 192 10.89 0.51 -14.90
N ALA A 193 11.78 -0.27 -14.27
CA ALA A 193 12.32 0.07 -12.96
C ALA A 193 13.11 1.39 -12.97
N ARG A 194 13.86 1.69 -14.05
CA ARG A 194 14.57 2.96 -14.20
C ARG A 194 13.63 4.13 -14.41
N LYS A 195 12.54 3.97 -15.16
CA LYS A 195 11.49 4.98 -15.29
C LYS A 195 10.88 5.31 -13.93
N THR A 196 10.59 4.29 -13.12
CA THR A 196 10.10 4.48 -11.75
C THR A 196 11.12 5.22 -10.88
N GLU A 197 12.41 4.84 -10.93
CA GLU A 197 13.48 5.52 -10.19
C GLU A 197 13.63 7.00 -10.59
N ARG A 198 13.42 7.34 -11.88
CA ARG A 198 13.45 8.72 -12.39
C ARG A 198 12.18 9.52 -12.12
N GLY A 199 11.09 8.87 -11.70
CA GLY A 199 9.78 9.49 -11.54
C GLY A 199 9.04 9.73 -12.86
N ASP A 200 9.41 9.01 -13.93
CA ASP A 200 8.75 9.10 -15.25
C ASP A 200 7.37 8.43 -15.26
N VAL A 201 7.11 7.57 -14.28
CA VAL A 201 5.88 6.77 -14.11
C VAL A 201 5.43 6.86 -12.66
N TYR A 202 4.17 6.53 -12.38
CA TYR A 202 3.62 6.63 -11.04
C TYR A 202 4.44 5.81 -10.02
N LEU A 203 4.81 6.45 -8.92
CA LEU A 203 5.44 5.82 -7.77
C LEU A 203 4.41 5.76 -6.65
N PRO A 204 3.98 4.55 -6.23
CA PRO A 204 3.07 4.40 -5.11
C PRO A 204 3.59 5.10 -3.86
N ARG A 205 2.68 5.74 -3.12
CA ARG A 205 2.97 6.33 -1.81
C ARG A 205 2.94 5.24 -0.73
N GLY A 206 3.82 5.38 0.25
CA GLY A 206 4.09 4.40 1.31
C GLY A 206 5.57 4.33 1.65
#